data_AF-A0A951PC40-F1
#
_entry.id   AF-A0A951PC40-F1
#
_cell.length_a   1.000
_cell.length_b   1.000
_cell.length_c   1.000
_cell.angle_alpha   90.00
_cell.angle_beta   90.00
_cell.angle_gamma   90.00
#
_symmetry.space_group_name_H-M   'P 1'
#
loop_
_entity.id
_entity.type
_entity.pdbx_description
1 polymer ?
#
loop_
_entity_poly.entity_id
_entity_poly.type
_entity_poly.pdbx_seq_one_letter_code
_entity_poly.pdbx_strand_id
1 'polypeptide(L)'
;MNEIKSLFSRYRQKGVLVDTNILLLYFVGITNRERISRFNRTQNFIPEDYDLLLQLLSYFQTVATTPNILTEVNSFVNQLGEPERSQCFAFFAQGISTFEETYLESSGVVTGQQFTTFGLTDCGILSFAKDRYLVLTDDLRLAVYLQRQGVDTVNFNNIRVLGWQ
;
A
#
# COMPACT_ATOMS: atom_id res chain seq x y z
N MET A 1 4.48 -11.25 -17.12
CA MET A 1 5.29 -12.00 -16.12
C MET A 1 6.73 -11.48 -16.03
N ASN A 2 7.50 -11.45 -17.13
CA ASN A 2 8.93 -11.08 -17.10
C ASN A 2 9.19 -9.64 -16.61
N GLU A 3 8.36 -8.68 -16.99
CA GLU A 3 8.51 -7.28 -16.56
C GLU A 3 8.28 -7.09 -15.05
N ILE A 4 7.25 -7.72 -14.48
CA ILE A 4 6.98 -7.65 -13.03
C ILE A 4 8.10 -8.31 -12.23
N LYS A 5 8.60 -9.47 -12.68
CA LYS A 5 9.74 -10.12 -12.03
C LYS A 5 11.00 -9.25 -12.07
N SER A 6 11.26 -8.58 -13.20
CA SER A 6 12.36 -7.63 -13.35
C SER A 6 12.20 -6.43 -12.39
N LEU A 7 10.99 -5.87 -12.30
CA LEU A 7 10.66 -4.79 -11.36
C LEU A 7 10.94 -5.21 -9.92
N PHE A 8 10.40 -6.37 -9.51
CA PHE A 8 10.59 -6.88 -8.15
C PHE A 8 12.08 -7.06 -7.86
N SER A 9 12.83 -7.69 -8.77
CA SER A 9 14.28 -7.85 -8.61
C SER A 9 15.00 -6.51 -8.46
N ARG A 10 14.66 -5.49 -9.26
CA ARG A 10 15.26 -4.15 -9.20
C ARG A 10 15.01 -3.46 -7.87
N TYR A 11 13.83 -3.67 -7.28
CA TYR A 11 13.41 -3.01 -6.05
C TYR A 11 13.60 -3.86 -4.78
N ARG A 12 14.07 -5.10 -4.90
CA ARG A 12 14.22 -6.03 -3.77
C ARG A 12 14.95 -5.42 -2.57
N GLN A 13 16.06 -4.72 -2.82
CA GLN A 13 16.87 -4.07 -1.78
C GLN A 13 16.37 -2.66 -1.43
N LYS A 14 15.72 -1.99 -2.39
CA LYS A 14 15.24 -0.61 -2.20
C LYS A 14 13.95 -0.55 -1.38
N GLY A 15 13.07 -1.53 -1.56
CA GLY A 15 11.79 -1.62 -0.88
C GLY A 15 10.58 -1.30 -1.74
N VAL A 16 9.42 -1.43 -1.11
CA VAL A 16 8.10 -1.18 -1.67
C VAL A 16 7.35 -0.15 -0.81
N LEU A 17 6.78 0.87 -1.45
CA LEU A 17 5.85 1.80 -0.82
C LEU A 17 4.43 1.25 -0.99
N VAL A 18 3.75 1.03 0.13
CA VAL A 18 2.43 0.37 0.15
C VAL A 18 1.34 1.41 0.35
N ASP A 19 0.40 1.47 -0.58
CA ASP A 19 -0.77 2.35 -0.54
C ASP A 19 -1.78 1.94 0.55
N THR A 20 -2.67 2.85 0.94
CA THR A 20 -3.64 2.74 2.04
C THR A 20 -4.49 1.47 1.96
N ASN A 21 -5.13 1.17 0.83
CA ASN A 21 -6.03 0.01 0.72
C ASN A 21 -5.27 -1.32 0.80
N ILE A 22 -4.05 -1.40 0.26
CA ILE A 22 -3.21 -2.59 0.35
C ILE A 22 -2.72 -2.77 1.79
N LEU A 23 -2.37 -1.68 2.47
CA LEU A 23 -1.99 -1.73 3.87
C LEU A 23 -3.18 -2.10 4.78
N LEU A 24 -4.40 -1.69 4.42
CA LEU A 24 -5.62 -2.17 5.06
C LEU A 24 -5.85 -3.66 4.85
N LEU A 25 -5.61 -4.20 3.65
CA LEU A 25 -5.68 -5.64 3.40
C LEU A 25 -4.74 -6.39 4.36
N TYR A 26 -3.53 -5.89 4.59
CA TYR A 26 -2.60 -6.46 5.57
C TYR A 26 -3.17 -6.44 7.00
N PHE A 27 -3.62 -5.28 7.50
CA PHE A 27 -4.08 -5.15 8.89
C PHE A 27 -5.43 -5.81 9.17
N VAL A 28 -6.36 -5.75 8.22
CA VAL A 28 -7.62 -6.48 8.32
C VAL A 28 -7.37 -7.99 8.23
N GLY A 29 -6.50 -8.43 7.33
CA GLY A 29 -6.20 -9.85 7.13
C GLY A 29 -5.51 -10.51 8.32
N ILE A 30 -4.54 -9.84 8.95
CA ILE A 30 -3.90 -10.35 10.17
C ILE A 30 -4.87 -10.38 11.37
N THR A 31 -5.84 -9.47 11.40
CA THR A 31 -6.85 -9.41 12.47
C THR A 31 -7.90 -10.51 12.29
N ASN A 32 -8.50 -10.59 11.11
CA ASN A 32 -9.51 -11.57 10.77
C ASN A 32 -9.61 -11.69 9.24
N ARG A 33 -9.12 -12.79 8.68
CA ARG A 33 -9.16 -13.03 7.22
C ARG A 33 -10.58 -12.97 6.63
N GLU A 34 -11.58 -13.47 7.35
CA GLU A 34 -12.97 -13.45 6.90
C GLU A 34 -13.57 -12.03 6.85
N ARG A 35 -12.94 -11.06 7.52
CA ARG A 35 -13.35 -9.66 7.49
C ARG A 35 -13.00 -8.98 6.17
N ILE A 36 -11.96 -9.46 5.47
CA ILE A 36 -11.45 -8.84 4.23
C ILE A 36 -12.59 -8.59 3.23
N SER A 37 -13.38 -9.63 2.94
CA SER A 37 -14.47 -9.58 1.95
C SER A 37 -15.72 -8.83 2.43
N ARG A 38 -15.77 -8.41 3.70
CA ARG A 38 -16.93 -7.77 4.35
C ARG A 38 -16.67 -6.34 4.78
N PHE A 39 -15.46 -5.85 4.62
CA PHE A 39 -15.08 -4.49 5.00
C PHE A 39 -14.99 -3.61 3.75
N ASN A 40 -15.72 -2.49 3.74
CA ASN A 40 -15.96 -1.68 2.54
C ASN A 40 -14.70 -1.30 1.74
N ARG A 41 -13.56 -1.13 2.42
CA ARG A 41 -12.28 -0.77 1.79
C ARG A 41 -11.50 -1.95 1.22
N THR A 42 -11.75 -3.16 1.72
CA THR A 42 -11.04 -4.38 1.30
C THR A 42 -11.96 -5.41 0.63
N GLN A 43 -13.24 -5.13 0.47
CA GLN A 43 -14.25 -6.06 -0.07
C GLN A 43 -13.99 -6.53 -1.51
N ASN A 44 -13.10 -5.85 -2.25
CA ASN A 44 -12.65 -6.27 -3.58
C ASN A 44 -11.55 -7.36 -3.53
N PHE A 45 -11.07 -7.69 -2.33
CA PHE A 45 -10.11 -8.75 -2.07
C PHE A 45 -10.79 -9.97 -1.44
N ILE A 46 -10.12 -11.11 -1.56
CA ILE A 46 -10.47 -12.38 -0.93
C ILE A 46 -9.43 -12.75 0.13
N PRO A 47 -9.73 -13.66 1.08
CA PRO A 47 -8.77 -14.09 2.10
C PRO A 47 -7.40 -14.52 1.56
N GLU A 48 -7.35 -15.16 0.40
CA GLU A 48 -6.13 -15.65 -0.25
C GLU A 48 -5.23 -14.50 -0.76
N ASP A 49 -5.82 -13.33 -1.02
CA ASP A 49 -5.05 -12.14 -1.42
C ASP A 49 -4.16 -11.64 -0.27
N TYR A 50 -4.54 -11.89 0.98
CA TYR A 50 -3.70 -11.60 2.13
C TYR A 50 -2.42 -12.47 2.12
N ASP A 51 -2.54 -13.75 1.77
CA ASP A 51 -1.37 -14.64 1.67
C ASP A 51 -0.42 -14.19 0.56
N LEU A 52 -0.97 -13.84 -0.60
CA LEU A 52 -0.18 -13.28 -1.71
C LEU A 52 0.51 -11.99 -1.29
N LEU A 53 -0.18 -11.12 -0.55
CA LEU A 53 0.40 -9.88 -0.03
C LEU A 53 1.56 -10.18 0.93
N LEU A 54 1.41 -11.12 1.87
CA LEU A 54 2.50 -11.50 2.78
C LEU A 54 3.75 -11.98 2.02
N GLN A 55 3.55 -12.86 1.04
CA GLN A 55 4.66 -13.35 0.21
C GLN A 55 5.36 -12.20 -0.51
N LEU A 56 4.58 -11.28 -1.08
CA LEU A 56 5.11 -10.13 -1.80
C LEU A 56 5.90 -9.20 -0.86
N LEU A 57 5.33 -8.82 0.27
CA LEU A 57 6.00 -7.92 1.21
C LEU A 57 7.29 -8.56 1.75
N SER A 58 7.29 -9.88 2.01
CA SER A 58 8.49 -10.60 2.48
C SER A 58 9.63 -10.65 1.45
N TYR A 59 9.33 -10.43 0.17
CA TYR A 59 10.34 -10.41 -0.89
C TYR A 59 11.21 -9.15 -0.82
N PHE A 60 10.66 -8.03 -0.37
CA PHE A 60 11.34 -6.75 -0.25
C PHE A 60 12.02 -6.61 1.12
N GLN A 61 13.20 -5.99 1.16
CA GLN A 61 13.89 -5.71 2.42
C GLN A 61 13.21 -4.64 3.26
N THR A 62 12.55 -3.70 2.58
CA THR A 62 11.90 -2.54 3.21
C THR A 62 10.45 -2.47 2.74
N VAL A 63 9.54 -2.31 3.71
CA VAL A 63 8.16 -1.87 3.47
C VAL A 63 8.07 -0.42 3.93
N ALA A 64 7.97 0.49 2.99
CA ALA A 64 7.94 1.92 3.24
C ALA A 64 6.49 2.45 3.33
N THR A 65 6.31 3.51 4.11
CA THR A 65 5.02 4.20 4.28
C THR A 65 5.23 5.69 4.61
N THR A 66 4.13 6.43 4.74
CA THR A 66 4.13 7.83 5.18
C THR A 66 3.13 8.05 6.31
N PRO A 67 3.31 9.09 7.14
CA PRO A 67 2.31 9.45 8.14
C PRO A 67 0.91 9.67 7.55
N ASN A 68 0.80 10.16 6.31
CA ASN A 68 -0.47 10.34 5.61
C ASN A 68 -1.17 9.02 5.35
N ILE A 69 -0.46 8.03 4.79
CA ILE A 69 -0.99 6.68 4.55
C ILE A 69 -1.41 6.04 5.88
N LEU A 70 -0.57 6.11 6.92
CA LEU A 70 -0.88 5.55 8.24
C LEU A 70 -2.11 6.21 8.88
N THR A 71 -2.27 7.53 8.71
CA THR A 71 -3.44 8.26 9.23
C THR A 71 -4.73 7.85 8.51
N GLU A 72 -4.68 7.62 7.20
CA GLU A 72 -5.82 7.10 6.45
C GLU A 72 -6.17 5.67 6.90
N VAL A 73 -5.16 4.79 7.03
CA VAL A 73 -5.36 3.43 7.56
C VAL A 73 -6.02 3.49 8.94
N ASN A 74 -5.51 4.30 9.87
CA ASN A 74 -6.11 4.50 11.20
C ASN A 74 -7.58 4.94 11.11
N SER A 75 -7.88 5.88 10.20
CA SER A 75 -9.24 6.39 10.01
C SER A 75 -10.20 5.31 9.51
N PHE A 76 -9.72 4.39 8.66
CA PHE A 76 -10.51 3.25 8.20
C PHE A 76 -10.62 2.14 9.24
N VAL A 77 -9.55 1.82 9.97
CA VAL A 77 -9.59 0.84 11.08
C VAL A 77 -10.64 1.23 12.13
N ASN A 78 -10.81 2.53 12.40
CA ASN A 78 -11.86 3.02 13.30
C ASN A 78 -13.30 2.70 12.87
N GLN A 79 -13.52 2.28 11.62
CA GLN A 79 -14.84 1.87 11.11
C GLN A 79 -15.13 0.39 11.39
N LEU A 80 -14.16 -0.37 11.89
CA LEU A 80 -14.39 -1.74 12.37
C LEU A 80 -15.19 -1.73 13.68
N GLY A 81 -15.99 -2.78 13.89
CA GLY A 81 -16.65 -3.04 15.16
C GLY A 81 -15.71 -3.69 16.17
N GLU A 82 -16.07 -3.63 17.47
CA GLU A 82 -15.39 -4.44 18.48
C GLU A 82 -15.79 -5.92 18.36
N PRO A 83 -14.90 -6.86 18.69
CA PRO A 83 -13.54 -6.67 19.23
C PRO A 83 -12.44 -6.46 18.17
N GLU A 84 -12.77 -6.57 16.88
CA GLU A 84 -11.79 -6.55 15.79
C GLU A 84 -11.05 -5.21 15.70
N ARG A 85 -11.73 -4.10 15.99
CA ARG A 85 -11.10 -2.77 16.00
C ARG A 85 -9.92 -2.72 16.97
N SER A 86 -10.12 -3.15 18.22
CA SER A 86 -9.06 -3.15 19.24
C SER A 86 -7.91 -4.10 18.89
N GLN A 87 -8.23 -5.27 18.34
CA GLN A 87 -7.23 -6.23 17.87
C GLN A 87 -6.40 -5.67 16.70
N CYS A 88 -7.08 -5.06 15.73
CA CYS A 88 -6.44 -4.42 14.59
C CYS A 88 -5.52 -3.28 15.03
N PHE A 89 -5.90 -2.48 16.02
CA PHE A 89 -5.01 -1.46 16.58
C PHE A 89 -3.77 -2.03 17.26
N ALA A 90 -3.89 -3.17 17.95
CA ALA A 90 -2.73 -3.84 18.52
C ALA A 90 -1.75 -4.30 17.43
N PHE A 91 -2.25 -4.88 16.34
CA PHE A 91 -1.42 -5.23 15.17
C PHE A 91 -0.88 -3.99 14.45
N PHE A 92 -1.65 -2.90 14.38
CA PHE A 92 -1.25 -1.65 13.75
C PHE A 92 -0.06 -1.03 14.49
N ALA A 93 -0.11 -0.97 15.82
CA ALA A 93 1.00 -0.48 16.64
C ALA A 93 2.27 -1.32 16.46
N GLN A 94 2.14 -2.65 16.36
CA GLN A 94 3.27 -3.53 16.06
C GLN A 94 3.83 -3.28 14.65
N GLY A 95 2.95 -3.19 13.65
CA GLY A 95 3.34 -3.00 12.25
C GLY A 95 4.09 -1.69 12.00
N ILE A 96 3.64 -0.58 12.59
CA ILE A 96 4.31 0.74 12.45
C ILE A 96 5.78 0.66 12.89
N SER A 97 6.09 -0.10 13.94
CA SER A 97 7.49 -0.27 14.40
C SER A 97 8.39 -1.03 13.41
N THR A 98 7.80 -1.71 12.43
CA THR A 98 8.51 -2.50 11.42
C THR A 98 8.59 -1.83 10.05
N PHE A 99 7.75 -0.83 9.79
CA PHE A 99 7.74 -0.13 8.50
C PHE A 99 8.74 1.03 8.50
N GLU A 100 9.32 1.31 7.33
CA GLU A 100 10.13 2.49 7.13
C GLU A 100 9.22 3.68 6.84
N GLU A 101 8.87 4.41 7.90
CA GLU A 101 8.07 5.62 7.81
C GLU A 101 8.96 6.83 7.49
N THR A 102 8.59 7.60 6.47
CA THR A 102 9.23 8.89 6.17
C THR A 102 8.20 10.01 6.14
N TYR A 103 8.47 11.07 6.92
CA TYR A 103 7.70 12.30 6.87
C TYR A 103 8.07 13.14 5.65
N LEU A 104 7.04 13.64 4.96
CA LEU A 104 7.17 14.63 3.90
C LEU A 104 6.32 15.85 4.26
N GLU A 105 6.88 17.04 4.09
CA GLU A 105 6.14 18.27 4.32
C GLU A 105 5.07 18.45 3.24
N SER A 106 3.82 18.68 3.66
CA SER A 106 2.69 18.89 2.74
C SER A 106 2.96 19.99 1.72
N SER A 107 3.58 21.09 2.13
CA SER A 107 3.93 22.22 1.26
C SER A 107 4.89 21.81 0.14
N GLY A 108 5.76 20.82 0.38
CA GLY A 108 6.73 20.32 -0.58
C GLY A 108 6.17 19.31 -1.58
N VAL A 109 5.08 18.60 -1.24
CA VAL A 109 4.47 17.59 -2.11
C VAL A 109 3.31 18.15 -2.95
N VAL A 110 2.71 19.27 -2.54
CA VAL A 110 1.59 19.94 -3.24
C VAL A 110 2.12 20.85 -4.37
N THR A 111 3.02 20.33 -5.20
CA THR A 111 3.58 21.10 -6.32
C THR A 111 2.82 20.82 -7.62
N GLY A 112 2.38 21.89 -8.29
CA GLY A 112 1.79 21.86 -9.63
C GLY A 112 0.31 21.45 -9.73
N GLN A 113 -0.15 21.19 -10.96
CA GLN A 113 -1.54 20.81 -11.29
C GLN A 113 -1.93 19.40 -10.83
N GLN A 114 -0.97 18.63 -10.34
CA GLN A 114 -1.13 17.25 -9.88
C GLN A 114 -2.04 17.15 -8.66
N PHE A 115 -1.94 18.11 -7.74
CA PHE A 115 -2.70 18.14 -6.50
C PHE A 115 -4.21 18.25 -6.72
N THR A 116 -4.64 19.06 -7.70
CA THR A 116 -6.08 19.21 -7.99
C THR A 116 -6.70 17.93 -8.55
N THR A 117 -5.88 17.00 -9.03
CA THR A 117 -6.33 15.74 -9.63
C THR A 117 -6.34 14.58 -8.63
N PHE A 118 -5.33 14.49 -7.76
CA PHE A 118 -5.09 13.30 -6.92
C PHE A 118 -5.07 13.58 -5.40
N GLY A 119 -5.05 14.84 -4.97
CA GLY A 119 -5.02 15.17 -3.54
C GLY A 119 -3.67 14.89 -2.88
N LEU A 120 -3.63 15.06 -1.55
CA LEU A 120 -2.38 15.15 -0.79
C LEU A 120 -1.61 13.83 -0.72
N THR A 121 -2.28 12.74 -0.38
CA THR A 121 -1.66 11.43 -0.16
C THR A 121 -1.00 10.92 -1.43
N ASP A 122 -1.69 10.99 -2.57
CA ASP A 122 -1.18 10.56 -3.87
C ASP A 122 0.00 11.44 -4.35
N CYS A 123 -0.05 12.75 -4.09
CA CYS A 123 1.09 13.65 -4.32
C CYS A 123 2.31 13.27 -3.45
N GLY A 124 2.06 12.86 -2.21
CA GLY A 124 3.07 12.30 -1.31
C GLY A 124 3.68 11.01 -1.87
N ILE A 125 2.84 10.06 -2.32
CA ILE A 125 3.28 8.80 -2.95
C ILE A 125 4.17 9.08 -4.15
N LEU A 126 3.75 9.98 -5.05
CA LEU A 126 4.53 10.36 -6.22
C LEU A 126 5.92 10.89 -5.84
N SER A 127 5.95 11.84 -4.91
CA SER A 127 7.20 12.49 -4.47
C SER A 127 8.12 11.53 -3.72
N PHE A 128 7.54 10.64 -2.90
CA PHE A 128 8.31 9.73 -2.06
C PHE A 128 8.87 8.53 -2.82
N ALA A 129 8.07 7.95 -3.73
CA ALA A 129 8.44 6.72 -4.41
C ALA A 129 9.44 6.93 -5.53
N LYS A 130 9.44 8.11 -6.17
CA LYS A 130 10.26 8.38 -7.34
C LYS A 130 11.73 8.07 -7.07
N ASP A 131 12.31 7.20 -7.90
CA ASP A 131 13.67 6.66 -7.83
C ASP A 131 14.03 5.85 -6.56
N ARG A 132 13.12 5.76 -5.59
CA ARG A 132 13.34 5.17 -4.26
C ARG A 132 12.62 3.86 -4.04
N TYR A 133 11.32 3.76 -4.32
CA TYR A 133 10.52 2.57 -3.99
C TYR A 133 9.65 2.14 -5.17
N LEU A 134 9.33 0.85 -5.20
CA LEU A 134 8.25 0.34 -6.05
C LEU A 134 6.92 0.73 -5.38
N VAL A 135 5.96 1.30 -6.09
CA VAL A 135 4.63 1.53 -5.52
C VAL A 135 3.75 0.30 -5.70
N LEU A 136 3.07 -0.11 -4.63
CA LEU A 136 2.03 -1.14 -4.65
C LEU A 136 0.68 -0.53 -4.27
N THR A 137 -0.27 -0.55 -5.20
CA THR A 137 -1.62 0.03 -5.05
C THR A 137 -2.67 -0.89 -5.68
N ASP A 138 -3.94 -0.76 -5.30
CA ASP A 138 -5.06 -1.35 -6.03
C ASP A 138 -5.79 -0.35 -6.94
N ASP A 139 -5.53 0.96 -6.82
CA ASP A 139 -6.15 1.99 -7.65
C ASP A 139 -5.49 2.05 -9.03
N LEU A 140 -6.26 1.68 -10.06
CA LEU A 140 -5.81 1.69 -11.45
C LEU A 140 -5.49 3.11 -11.96
N ARG A 141 -6.27 4.12 -11.55
CA ARG A 141 -6.05 5.51 -11.96
C ARG A 141 -4.75 6.05 -11.37
N LEU A 142 -4.50 5.78 -10.09
CA LEU A 142 -3.24 6.13 -9.43
C LEU A 142 -2.06 5.40 -10.11
N ALA A 143 -2.18 4.09 -10.33
CA ALA A 143 -1.11 3.30 -10.96
C ALA A 143 -0.73 3.83 -12.35
N VAL A 144 -1.73 4.07 -13.23
CA VAL A 144 -1.49 4.61 -14.57
C VAL A 144 -0.86 6.00 -14.51
N TYR A 145 -1.31 6.83 -13.57
CA TYR A 145 -0.77 8.16 -13.40
C TYR A 145 0.70 8.15 -12.94
N LEU A 146 1.03 7.38 -11.91
CA LEU A 146 2.40 7.25 -11.40
C LEU A 146 3.34 6.73 -12.49
N GLN A 147 2.93 5.72 -13.25
CA GLN A 147 3.69 5.19 -14.39
C GLN A 147 3.96 6.26 -15.44
N ARG A 148 2.97 7.11 -15.77
CA ARG A 148 3.16 8.25 -16.70
C ARG A 148 4.13 9.29 -16.17
N GLN A 149 4.28 9.43 -14.86
CA GLN A 149 5.26 10.31 -14.21
C GLN A 149 6.64 9.65 -14.03
N GLY A 150 6.83 8.44 -14.56
CA GLY A 150 8.08 7.68 -14.46
C GLY A 150 8.30 6.99 -13.12
N VAL A 151 7.24 6.80 -12.32
CA VAL A 151 7.30 6.03 -11.08
C VAL A 151 6.89 4.59 -11.35
N ASP A 152 7.82 3.66 -11.08
CA ASP A 152 7.55 2.24 -11.16
C ASP A 152 6.46 1.86 -10.16
N THR A 153 5.35 1.36 -10.70
CA THR A 153 4.14 1.04 -9.92
C THR A 153 3.54 -0.27 -10.41
N VAL A 154 3.11 -1.10 -9.47
CA VAL A 154 2.38 -2.33 -9.74
C VAL A 154 1.00 -2.24 -9.11
N ASN A 155 -0.03 -2.47 -9.94
CA ASN A 155 -1.38 -2.67 -9.42
C ASN A 155 -1.50 -4.10 -8.88
N PHE A 156 -1.89 -4.25 -7.61
CA PHE A 156 -1.98 -5.54 -6.94
C PHE A 156 -2.91 -6.52 -7.64
N ASN A 157 -3.98 -6.02 -8.28
CA ASN A 157 -4.90 -6.88 -9.03
C ASN A 157 -4.25 -7.56 -10.24
N ASN A 158 -3.21 -6.96 -10.82
CA ASN A 158 -2.47 -7.58 -11.93
C ASN A 158 -1.62 -8.76 -11.44
N ILE A 159 -1.12 -8.72 -10.21
CA ILE A 159 -0.32 -9.81 -9.62
C ILE A 159 -1.22 -11.03 -9.36
N ARG A 160 -2.44 -10.80 -8.85
CA ARG A 160 -3.45 -11.84 -8.60
C ARG A 160 -3.73 -12.67 -9.86
N VAL A 161 -3.97 -11.99 -10.98
CA VAL A 161 -4.28 -12.63 -12.26
C VAL A 161 -3.08 -13.39 -12.85
N LEU A 162 -1.87 -12.89 -12.62
CA LEU A 162 -0.66 -13.46 -13.20
C LEU A 162 -0.08 -14.63 -12.40
N GLY A 163 -0.62 -14.96 -11.21
CA GLY A 163 -0.22 -16.12 -10.43
C GLY A 163 1.27 -16.08 -10.04
N TRP A 164 1.71 -14.98 -9.43
CA TRP A 164 3.08 -14.85 -8.94
C TRP A 164 3.39 -15.97 -7.93
N GLN A 165 4.43 -16.74 -8.24
CA GLN A 165 5.02 -17.81 -7.43
C GLN A 165 6.53 -17.61 -7.38
#